data_AF-A0A0P9DA62-F1
#
_entry.id   AF-A0A0P9DA62-F1
#
_cell.length_a   1.000
_cell.length_b   1.000
_cell.length_c   1.000
_cell.angle_alpha   90.00
_cell.angle_beta   90.00
_cell.angle_gamma   90.00
#
_symmetry.space_group_name_H-M   'P 1'
#
loop_
_entity.id
_entity.type
_entity.pdbx_description
1 polymer ?
#
loop_
_entity_poly.entity_id
_entity_poly.type
_entity_poly.pdbx_seq_one_letter_code
_entity_poly.pdbx_strand_id
1 'polypeptide(L)' 'PCNVIVYAGAAGSTHVAAIDPETQFSLVQRADLAGLAQDVGQRLRRALTQLPAATPAHEE' A
#
# COMPACT_ATOMS: atom_id res chain seq x y z
N PRO A 1 5.12 7.40 10.33
CA PRO A 1 4.41 7.73 9.06
C PRO A 1 4.13 6.42 8.31
N CYS A 2 3.02 6.32 7.56
CA CYS A 2 2.79 5.17 6.68
C CYS A 2 3.48 5.43 5.34
N ASN A 3 4.60 4.76 5.10
CA ASN A 3 5.38 4.95 3.88
C ASN A 3 4.61 4.40 2.66
N VAL A 4 4.73 5.11 1.54
CA VAL A 4 4.20 4.71 0.23
C VAL A 4 5.36 4.74 -0.76
N ILE A 5 5.48 3.68 -1.56
CA ILE A 5 6.50 3.54 -2.59
C ILE A 5 5.79 3.58 -3.94
N VAL A 6 6.28 4.45 -4.83
CA VAL A 6 5.81 4.58 -6.21
C VAL A 6 6.99 4.35 -7.14
N TYR A 7 6.83 3.44 -8.09
CA TYR A 7 7.88 3.13 -9.06
C TYR A 7 7.30 2.73 -10.41
N ALA A 8 8.10 2.91 -11.46
CA ALA A 8 7.75 2.48 -12.81
C ALA A 8 7.76 0.95 -12.89
N GLY A 9 6.70 0.39 -13.44
CA GLY A 9 6.55 -1.01 -13.79
C GLY A 9 6.89 -1.28 -15.26
N ALA A 10 6.69 -2.54 -15.66
CA ALA A 10 6.84 -2.94 -17.05
C ALA A 10 5.79 -2.26 -17.95
N ALA A 11 6.11 -2.07 -19.23
CA ALA A 11 5.19 -1.53 -20.23
C ALA A 11 4.48 -0.24 -19.79
N GLY A 12 5.24 0.72 -19.23
CA GLY A 12 4.71 2.03 -18.82
C GLY A 12 3.76 2.01 -17.62
N SER A 13 3.57 0.87 -16.97
CA SER A 13 2.73 0.78 -15.77
C SER A 13 3.36 1.51 -14.58
N THR A 14 2.54 1.89 -13.60
CA THR A 14 2.99 2.46 -12.34
C THR A 14 2.58 1.53 -11.20
N HIS A 15 3.55 1.13 -10.37
CA HIS A 15 3.28 0.38 -9.16
C HIS A 15 3.22 1.33 -7.97
N VAL A 16 2.17 1.18 -7.16
CA VAL A 16 2.00 1.90 -5.91
C VAL A 16 1.80 0.88 -4.79
N ALA A 17 2.66 0.93 -3.78
CA ALA A 17 2.60 0.06 -2.61
C ALA A 17 2.64 0.91 -1.34
N ALA A 18 1.87 0.52 -0.32
CA ALA A 18 1.91 1.14 0.99
C ALA A 18 2.44 0.13 2.01
N ILE A 19 3.15 0.61 3.03
CA ILE A 19 3.56 -0.23 4.16
C ILE A 19 2.33 -0.77 4.88
N ASP A 20 2.43 -2.00 5.38
CA ASP A 20 1.38 -2.62 6.19
C ASP A 20 1.55 -2.25 7.68
N PRO A 21 0.62 -1.47 8.27
CA PRO A 21 0.72 -1.04 9.67
C PRO A 21 0.67 -2.21 10.66
N GLU A 22 -0.07 -3.28 10.33
CA GLU A 22 -0.21 -4.46 11.18
C GLU A 22 1.13 -5.19 11.30
N THR A 23 1.77 -5.49 10.16
CA THR A 23 3.14 -6.03 10.12
C THR A 23 4.13 -5.11 10.83
N GLN A 24 4.08 -3.79 10.58
CA GLN A 24 5.03 -2.85 11.16
C GLN A 24 4.94 -2.78 12.70
N PHE A 25 3.73 -2.78 13.27
CA PHE A 25 3.55 -2.72 14.72
C PHE A 25 3.86 -4.04 15.44
N SER A 26 3.74 -5.18 14.74
CA SER A 26 4.21 -6.47 15.27
C SER A 26 5.72 -6.46 15.54
N LEU A 27 6.52 -5.82 14.67
CA LEU A 27 7.98 -5.75 14.81
C LEU A 27 8.43 -4.92 16.02
N VAL A 28 7.67 -3.88 16.36
CA VAL A 28 7.94 -3.01 17.52
C VAL A 28 7.19 -3.43 18.79
N GLN A 29 6.54 -4.60 18.76
CA GLN A 29 5.83 -5.20 19.90
C GLN A 29 4.75 -4.28 20.52
N ARG A 30 4.04 -3.51 19.69
CA ARG A 30 2.97 -2.59 20.11
C ARG A 30 1.58 -3.20 19.94
N ALA A 31 1.33 -4.29 20.66
CA ALA A 31 0.04 -5.00 20.61
C ALA A 31 -1.14 -4.13 21.08
N ASP A 32 -0.87 -3.13 21.94
CA ASP A 32 -1.84 -2.13 22.40
C ASP A 32 -2.40 -1.27 21.26
N LEU A 33 -1.69 -1.19 20.13
CA LEU A 33 -2.10 -0.42 18.95
C LEU A 33 -2.75 -1.25 17.86
N ALA A 34 -3.09 -2.52 18.10
CA ALA A 34 -3.64 -3.42 17.08
C ALA A 34 -4.89 -2.84 16.40
N GLY A 35 -5.84 -2.28 17.17
CA GLY A 35 -7.04 -1.66 16.61
C GLY A 35 -6.73 -0.45 15.71
N LEU A 36 -5.73 0.35 16.08
CA LEU A 36 -5.29 1.48 15.26
C LEU A 36 -4.61 1.00 13.97
N ALA A 37 -3.78 -0.05 14.05
CA ALA A 37 -3.14 -0.64 12.88
C ALA A 37 -4.19 -1.16 11.87
N GLN A 38 -5.23 -1.82 12.36
CA GLN A 38 -6.33 -2.33 11.54
C GLN A 38 -7.11 -1.20 10.86
N ASP A 39 -7.48 -0.14 11.59
CA ASP A 39 -8.19 1.00 11.01
C ASP A 39 -7.35 1.71 9.94
N VAL A 40 -6.09 2.00 10.22
CA VAL A 40 -5.18 2.62 9.25
C VAL A 40 -4.95 1.70 8.05
N GLY A 41 -4.78 0.40 8.27
CA GLY A 41 -4.64 -0.61 7.21
C GLY A 41 -5.84 -0.66 6.28
N GLN A 42 -7.07 -0.62 6.83
CA GLN A 42 -8.29 -0.55 6.02
C GLN A 42 -8.36 0.72 5.16
N ARG A 43 -7.98 1.87 5.72
CA ARG A 43 -7.96 3.14 4.98
C ARG A 43 -6.93 3.13 3.85
N LEU A 44 -5.74 2.59 4.09
CA LEU A 44 -4.70 2.45 3.06
C LEU A 44 -5.15 1.50 1.94
N ARG A 45 -5.70 0.33 2.28
CA ARG A 45 -6.24 -0.61 1.29
C ARG A 45 -7.35 0.05 0.46
N ARG A 46 -8.27 0.79 1.12
CA ARG A 46 -9.30 1.56 0.41
C ARG A 46 -8.67 2.56 -0.56
N ALA A 47 -7.69 3.35 -0.15
CA ALA A 47 -7.02 4.30 -1.02
C ALA A 47 -6.36 3.63 -2.24
N LEU A 48 -5.67 2.50 -2.04
CA LEU A 48 -5.05 1.74 -3.12
C LEU A 48 -6.09 1.18 -4.11
N THR A 49 -7.25 0.72 -3.63
CA THR A 49 -8.33 0.23 -4.51
C THR A 49 -9.01 1.31 -5.34
N GLN A 50 -8.82 2.59 -5.02
CA GLN A 50 -9.31 3.72 -5.83
C GLN A 50 -8.36 4.08 -6.98
N LEU A 51 -7.15 3.52 -7.00
CA LEU A 51 -6.21 3.77 -8.08
C LEU A 51 -6.71 3.09 -9.37
N PRO A 52 -6.57 3.76 -10.53
CA PRO A 52 -6.90 3.14 -11.79
C PRO A 52 -6.06 1.87 -11.98
N ALA A 53 -6.71 0.80 -12.47
CA ALA A 53 -6.01 -0.42 -12.84
C ALA A 53 -4.91 -0.08 -13.87
N ALA A 54 -3.72 -0.66 -13.69
CA ALA A 54 -2.61 -0.43 -14.61
C ALA A 54 -3.08 -0.70 -16.05
N THR A 55 -3.06 0.34 -16.89
CA THR A 55 -3.34 0.18 -18.31
C THR A 55 -2.09 -0.45 -18.94
N PRO A 56 -2.17 -1.63 -19.57
CA PRO A 56 -1.03 -2.17 -20.29
C PRO A 56 -0.72 -1.22 -21.46
N ALA A 57 0.52 -0.71 -21.55
CA ALA A 57 0.93 0.02 -22.74
C ALA A 57 0.91 -0.95 -23.93
N HIS A 58 0.27 -0.53 -25.04
CA HIS A 58 0.39 -1.21 -26.32
C HIS A 58 1.87 -1.29 -26.71
N GLU A 59 2.30 -2.51 -27.02
CA GLU A 59 3.63 -2.85 -27.53
C GLU A 59 3.67 -2.52 -29.03
N GLU A 60 4.66 -1.73 -29.46
CA GLU A 60 5.05 -1.51 -30.88
C GLU A 60 6.42 -2.10 -31.14
#